data_AF-A0A4Y2LCN1-F1
#
_entry.id   AF-A0A4Y2LCN1-F1
#
_cell.length_a   1.000
_cell.length_b   1.000
_cell.length_c   1.000
_cell.angle_alpha   90.00
_cell.angle_beta   90.00
_cell.angle_gamma   90.00
#
_symmetry.space_group_name_H-M   'P 1'
#
loop_
_entity.id
_entity.type
_entity.pdbx_description
1 polymer ?
#
loop_
_entity_poly.entity_id
_entity_poly.type
_entity_poly.pdbx_seq_one_letter_code
_entity_poly.pdbx_strand_id
1 'polypeptide(L)'
;MLTIPASLMLSRRKIKETFNVSDYSVRKAQKLFKDQGFLAEPARRNGKQLSPDIIELVKKFYQLDEQSRILPGMKDVVSIGKKVYERKRLILCNLSELYSSFKLEYPNLKIGLSKFCSLRPKWCVLAGASGTHLVCVCTIHQNVILLIHGAGFEEEYKQLMSYIVCEGAGRECMLRHCDKCPSKDNLVHTVFDRSW
;
A
#
# COMPACT_ATOMS: atom_id res chain seq x y z
N MET A 1 -33.51 17.35 26.16
CA MET A 1 -32.90 17.21 24.83
C MET A 1 -33.26 18.41 23.98
N LEU A 2 -32.37 19.40 23.83
CA LEU A 2 -32.56 20.44 22.83
C LEU A 2 -32.18 19.84 21.47
N THR A 3 -33.15 19.75 20.57
CA THR A 3 -32.88 19.40 19.18
C THR A 3 -31.94 20.46 18.59
N ILE A 4 -30.92 20.00 17.85
CA ILE A 4 -29.88 20.83 17.21
C ILE A 4 -30.42 22.04 16.38
N PRO A 5 -31.63 22.02 15.77
CA PRO A 5 -32.14 23.21 15.08
C PRO A 5 -32.49 24.35 16.04
N ALA A 6 -33.01 24.06 17.23
CA ALA A 6 -33.38 25.09 18.21
C ALA A 6 -32.15 25.75 18.83
N SER A 7 -31.05 25.00 19.00
CA SER A 7 -29.83 25.50 19.62
C SER A 7 -29.11 26.56 18.76
N LEU A 8 -29.23 26.50 17.43
CA LEU A 8 -28.65 27.47 16.49
C LEU A 8 -29.40 28.81 16.43
N MET A 9 -30.62 28.88 16.98
CA MET A 9 -31.42 30.10 17.13
C MET A 9 -31.12 30.88 18.42
N LEU A 10 -30.27 30.37 19.31
CA LEU A 10 -29.85 31.09 20.51
C LEU A 10 -28.77 32.14 20.23
N SER A 11 -28.56 33.01 21.22
CA SER A 11 -27.46 33.97 21.19
C SER A 11 -26.11 33.26 21.09
N ARG A 12 -25.17 33.85 20.34
CA ARG A 12 -23.83 33.29 20.09
C ARG A 12 -23.10 32.90 21.36
N ARG A 13 -23.20 33.74 22.40
CA ARG A 13 -22.59 33.52 23.71
C ARG A 13 -23.09 32.24 24.35
N LYS A 14 -24.41 31.99 24.31
CA LYS A 14 -25.02 30.80 24.88
C LYS A 14 -24.62 29.54 24.12
N ILE A 15 -24.51 29.59 22.79
CA ILE A 15 -24.02 28.46 21.99
C ILE A 15 -22.55 28.17 22.30
N LYS A 16 -21.72 29.21 22.38
CA LYS A 16 -20.30 29.11 22.73
C LYS A 16 -20.10 28.40 24.07
N GLU A 17 -20.84 28.83 25.10
CA GLU A 17 -20.78 28.28 26.45
C GLU A 17 -21.36 26.85 26.52
N THR A 18 -22.47 26.58 25.82
CA THR A 18 -23.13 25.26 25.84
C THR A 18 -22.33 24.17 25.13
N PHE A 19 -21.72 24.49 23.98
CA PHE A 19 -20.98 23.53 23.14
C PHE A 19 -19.47 23.62 23.29
N ASN A 20 -18.96 24.56 24.10
CA ASN A 20 -17.53 24.81 24.31
C ASN A 20 -16.72 24.95 23.01
N VAL A 21 -17.25 25.72 22.06
CA VAL A 21 -16.64 25.95 20.73
C VAL A 21 -16.15 27.39 20.57
N SER A 22 -15.32 27.65 19.55
CA SER A 22 -14.88 29.01 19.22
C SER A 22 -16.03 29.88 18.69
N ASP A 23 -15.96 31.19 18.91
CA ASP A 23 -16.94 32.13 18.35
C ASP A 23 -17.00 32.02 16.82
N TYR A 24 -15.84 31.86 16.15
CA TYR A 24 -15.74 31.65 14.71
C TYR A 24 -16.57 30.46 14.22
N SER A 25 -16.49 29.32 14.90
CA SER A 25 -17.26 28.12 14.57
C SER A 25 -18.77 28.37 14.67
N VAL A 26 -19.21 29.08 15.72
CA VAL A 26 -20.62 29.45 15.91
C VAL A 26 -21.10 30.38 14.77
N ARG A 27 -20.31 31.40 14.41
CA ARG A 27 -20.65 32.32 13.31
C ARG A 27 -20.85 31.56 12.00
N LYS A 28 -19.93 30.64 11.71
CA LYS A 28 -19.92 29.87 10.46
C LYS A 28 -21.07 28.87 10.41
N ALA A 29 -21.38 28.19 11.52
CA ALA A 29 -22.51 27.27 11.61
C ALA A 29 -23.86 27.99 11.47
N GLN A 30 -24.05 29.14 12.14
CA GLN A 30 -25.27 29.94 11.98
C GLN A 30 -25.43 30.47 10.55
N LYS A 31 -24.34 30.90 9.91
CA LYS A 31 -24.36 31.32 8.50
C LYS A 31 -24.75 30.16 7.59
N LEU A 32 -24.12 29.00 7.75
CA LEU A 32 -24.41 27.79 6.97
C LEU A 32 -25.87 27.33 7.12
N PHE A 33 -26.41 27.36 8.34
CA PHE A 33 -27.81 27.04 8.62
C PHE A 33 -28.78 28.03 7.98
N LYS A 34 -28.46 29.33 7.97
CA LYS A 34 -29.29 30.34 7.29
C LYS A 34 -29.29 30.15 5.77
N ASP A 35 -28.13 29.79 5.20
CA ASP A 35 -27.95 29.70 3.75
C ASP A 35 -28.53 28.40 3.16
N GLN A 36 -28.43 27.27 3.89
CA GLN A 36 -28.73 25.92 3.36
C GLN A 36 -29.70 25.10 4.23
N GLY A 37 -30.12 25.64 5.37
CA GLY A 37 -31.10 25.01 6.25
C GLY A 37 -30.54 23.97 7.23
N PHE A 38 -31.44 23.15 7.76
CA PHE A 38 -31.11 22.11 8.73
C PHE A 38 -30.29 20.98 8.09
N LEU A 39 -29.24 20.52 8.80
CA LEU A 39 -28.25 19.54 8.32
C LEU A 39 -27.42 20.01 7.11
N ALA A 40 -27.27 21.31 6.92
CA ALA A 40 -26.39 21.87 5.91
C ALA A 40 -24.93 21.43 6.11
N GLU A 41 -24.31 20.90 5.06
CA GLU A 41 -22.90 20.57 5.02
C GLU A 41 -22.08 21.73 4.45
N PRO A 42 -20.92 22.06 5.03
CA PRO A 42 -20.06 23.08 4.46
C PRO A 42 -19.65 22.65 3.05
N ALA A 43 -19.73 23.58 2.09
CA ALA A 43 -19.27 23.34 0.74
C ALA A 43 -17.84 22.76 0.76
N ARG A 44 -17.64 21.67 0.02
CA ARG A 44 -16.32 21.05 -0.11
C ARG A 44 -15.36 22.09 -0.68
N ARG A 45 -14.25 22.32 0.02
CA ARG A 45 -13.18 23.15 -0.49
C ARG A 45 -12.51 22.40 -1.64
N ASN A 46 -12.87 22.77 -2.86
CA ASN A 46 -12.15 22.29 -4.02
C ASN A 46 -10.74 22.90 -3.96
N GLY A 47 -9.72 22.04 -3.84
CA GLY A 47 -8.34 22.48 -3.95
C GLY A 47 -8.04 23.02 -5.35
N LYS A 48 -6.88 23.66 -5.51
CA LYS A 48 -6.41 24.11 -6.83
C LYS A 48 -6.38 22.92 -7.79
N GLN A 49 -7.15 23.02 -8.87
CA GLN A 49 -7.13 21.99 -9.92
C GLN A 49 -5.76 22.02 -10.61
N LEU A 50 -5.15 20.85 -10.77
CA LEU A 50 -3.95 20.72 -11.60
C LEU A 50 -4.35 20.90 -13.06
N SER A 51 -3.46 21.50 -13.85
CA SER A 51 -3.65 21.55 -15.30
C SER A 51 -3.67 20.13 -15.88
N PRO A 52 -4.47 19.90 -16.94
CA PRO A 52 -4.58 18.58 -17.57
C PRO A 52 -3.23 18.07 -18.09
N ASP A 53 -2.35 18.98 -18.54
CA ASP A 53 -1.01 18.64 -19.05
C ASP A 53 -0.15 17.97 -17.98
N ILE A 54 -0.20 18.46 -16.74
CA ILE A 54 0.55 17.86 -15.62
C ILE A 54 0.01 16.47 -15.30
N ILE A 55 -1.31 16.28 -15.41
CA ILE A 55 -1.93 14.98 -15.17
C ILE A 55 -1.46 13.98 -16.22
N GLU A 56 -1.40 14.38 -17.48
CA GLU A 56 -0.91 13.52 -18.55
C GLU A 56 0.59 13.22 -18.40
N LEU A 57 1.39 14.22 -18.04
CA LEU A 57 2.82 14.05 -17.75
C LEU A 57 3.05 13.02 -16.64
N VAL A 58 2.33 13.13 -15.52
CA VAL A 58 2.42 12.16 -14.42
C VAL A 58 2.04 10.77 -14.90
N LYS A 59 0.96 10.63 -15.69
CA LYS A 59 0.57 9.32 -16.25
C LYS A 59 1.63 8.73 -17.19
N LYS A 60 2.29 9.56 -18.00
CA LYS A 60 3.41 9.14 -18.86
C LYS A 60 4.61 8.69 -18.03
N PHE A 61 4.94 9.44 -16.97
CA PHE A 61 6.03 9.08 -16.07
C PHE A 61 5.84 7.70 -15.43
N TYR A 62 4.62 7.37 -14.99
CA TYR A 62 4.29 6.03 -14.49
C TYR A 62 4.41 4.90 -15.53
N GLN A 63 4.42 5.23 -16.83
CA GLN A 63 4.51 4.26 -17.93
C GLN A 63 5.92 4.12 -18.49
N LEU A 64 6.88 4.91 -18.02
CA LEU A 64 8.28 4.76 -18.40
C LEU A 64 8.78 3.36 -18.02
N ASP A 65 9.52 2.74 -18.92
CA ASP A 65 10.04 1.38 -18.72
C ASP A 65 11.12 1.31 -17.63
N GLU A 66 11.75 2.45 -17.32
CA GLU A 66 12.67 2.61 -16.19
C GLU A 66 11.94 2.54 -14.85
N GLN A 67 10.70 3.01 -14.80
CA GLN A 67 9.91 3.09 -13.57
C GLN A 67 8.95 1.91 -13.41
N SER A 68 8.53 1.30 -14.52
CA SER A 68 7.56 0.21 -14.54
C SER A 68 7.83 -0.82 -15.64
N ARG A 69 7.57 -2.10 -15.39
CA ARG A 69 7.71 -3.18 -16.39
C ARG A 69 6.38 -3.80 -16.74
N ILE A 70 6.14 -4.09 -18.01
CA ILE A 70 4.94 -4.80 -18.45
C ILE A 70 4.96 -6.23 -17.92
N LEU A 71 3.85 -6.68 -17.35
CA LEU A 71 3.68 -8.07 -16.95
C LEU A 71 3.32 -8.94 -18.16
N PRO A 72 3.97 -10.11 -18.34
CA PRO A 72 3.78 -10.94 -19.53
C PRO A 72 2.52 -11.80 -19.51
N GLY A 73 1.82 -11.91 -18.37
CA GLY A 73 0.71 -12.83 -18.19
C GLY A 73 -0.55 -12.43 -18.97
N MET A 74 -1.25 -13.40 -19.56
CA MET A 74 -2.55 -13.16 -20.21
C MET A 74 -3.64 -12.67 -19.23
N LYS A 75 -3.50 -13.01 -17.94
CA LYS A 75 -4.37 -12.55 -16.85
C LYS A 75 -4.05 -11.11 -16.41
N ASP A 76 -2.97 -10.54 -16.91
CA ASP A 76 -2.49 -9.20 -16.55
C ASP A 76 -2.96 -8.14 -17.54
N VAL A 77 -4.25 -8.20 -17.88
CA VAL A 77 -4.92 -7.22 -18.75
C VAL A 77 -6.03 -6.54 -17.96
N VAL A 78 -6.13 -5.22 -18.08
CA VAL A 78 -7.14 -4.39 -17.40
C VAL A 78 -7.97 -3.65 -18.45
N SER A 79 -9.29 -3.70 -18.30
CA SER A 79 -10.21 -2.92 -19.14
C SER A 79 -10.31 -1.47 -18.61
N ILE A 80 -10.02 -0.51 -19.47
CA ILE A 80 -10.08 0.93 -19.17
C ILE A 80 -11.48 1.51 -19.45
N GLY A 81 -12.34 0.71 -20.10
CA GLY A 81 -13.67 1.10 -20.56
C GLY A 81 -13.72 1.14 -22.09
N LYS A 82 -14.95 1.09 -22.65
CA LYS A 82 -15.21 1.13 -24.11
C LYS A 82 -14.34 0.16 -24.94
N LYS A 83 -14.12 -1.06 -24.44
CA LYS A 83 -13.31 -2.12 -25.09
C LYS A 83 -11.83 -1.78 -25.29
N VAL A 84 -11.28 -0.79 -24.56
CA VAL A 84 -9.83 -0.54 -24.54
C VAL A 84 -9.18 -1.37 -23.42
N TYR A 85 -8.18 -2.16 -23.78
CA TYR A 85 -7.46 -3.05 -22.89
C TYR A 85 -6.00 -2.63 -22.80
N GLU A 86 -5.48 -2.48 -21.57
CA GLU A 86 -4.07 -2.24 -21.32
C GLU A 86 -3.47 -3.37 -20.48
N ARG A 87 -2.19 -3.66 -20.73
CA ARG A 87 -1.45 -4.63 -19.91
C ARG A 87 -1.04 -4.00 -18.59
N LYS A 88 -1.10 -4.76 -17.51
CA LYS A 88 -0.62 -4.31 -16.21
C LYS A 88 0.88 -4.07 -16.29
N ARG A 89 1.31 -3.00 -15.64
CA ARG A 89 2.70 -2.61 -15.46
C ARG A 89 3.04 -2.67 -13.98
N LEU A 90 4.08 -3.42 -13.62
CA LEU A 90 4.61 -3.48 -12.26
C LEU A 90 5.56 -2.31 -12.02
N ILE A 91 5.23 -1.47 -11.05
CA ILE A 91 6.13 -0.40 -10.60
C ILE A 91 7.31 -1.04 -9.86
N LEU A 92 8.53 -0.66 -10.24
CA LEU A 92 9.77 -1.29 -9.76
C LEU A 92 10.22 -0.80 -8.38
N CYS A 93 9.74 0.37 -7.95
CA CYS A 93 10.15 1.03 -6.71
C CYS A 93 8.96 1.46 -5.86
N ASN A 94 9.25 1.97 -4.66
CA ASN A 94 8.22 2.49 -3.77
C ASN A 94 7.62 3.80 -4.31
N LEU A 95 6.35 4.10 -3.98
CA LEU A 95 5.71 5.35 -4.44
C LEU A 95 6.44 6.62 -3.94
N SER A 96 7.06 6.54 -2.77
CA SER A 96 7.90 7.62 -2.21
C SER A 96 9.14 7.87 -3.06
N GLU A 97 9.86 6.80 -3.41
CA GLU A 97 11.06 6.85 -4.26
C GLU A 97 10.72 7.34 -5.67
N LEU A 98 9.65 6.79 -6.26
CA LEU A 98 9.16 7.21 -7.58
C LEU A 98 8.83 8.70 -7.62
N TYR A 99 8.20 9.22 -6.56
CA TYR A 99 7.90 10.64 -6.43
C TYR A 99 9.17 11.49 -6.25
N SER A 100 10.16 11.01 -5.51
CA SER A 100 11.46 11.68 -5.41
C SER A 100 12.15 11.77 -6.77
N SER A 101 12.16 10.69 -7.55
CA SER A 101 12.67 10.69 -8.93
C SER A 101 11.91 11.67 -9.82
N PHE A 102 10.58 11.70 -9.73
CA PHE A 102 9.75 12.67 -10.46
C PHE A 102 10.11 14.12 -10.10
N LYS A 103 10.39 14.40 -8.83
CA LYS A 103 10.76 15.74 -8.37
C LYS A 103 12.16 16.16 -8.81
N LEU A 104 13.07 15.21 -8.95
CA LEU A 104 14.41 15.46 -9.50
C LEU A 104 14.34 15.84 -10.97
N GLU A 105 13.51 15.15 -11.76
CA GLU A 105 13.34 15.43 -13.20
C GLU A 105 12.49 16.70 -13.44
N TYR A 106 11.50 16.96 -12.56
CA TYR A 106 10.56 18.08 -12.69
C TYR A 106 10.52 18.96 -11.43
N PRO A 107 11.60 19.69 -11.09
CA PRO A 107 11.68 20.48 -9.85
C PRO A 107 10.66 21.63 -9.80
N ASN A 108 10.29 22.19 -10.96
CA ASN A 108 9.37 23.33 -11.06
C ASN A 108 7.89 22.96 -10.86
N LEU A 109 7.56 21.67 -10.88
CA LEU A 109 6.18 21.19 -10.81
C LEU A 109 5.69 21.08 -9.37
N LYS A 110 4.74 21.95 -9.00
CA LYS A 110 4.11 21.97 -7.66
C LYS A 110 2.99 20.93 -7.54
N ILE A 111 3.40 19.66 -7.46
CA ILE A 111 2.54 18.53 -7.07
C ILE A 111 2.98 17.99 -5.71
N GLY A 112 2.03 17.52 -4.90
CA GLY A 112 2.30 16.82 -3.64
C GLY A 112 2.12 15.30 -3.79
N LEU A 113 2.77 14.53 -2.91
CA LEU A 113 2.79 13.06 -2.96
C LEU A 113 1.39 12.44 -3.02
N SER A 114 0.46 12.89 -2.16
CA SER A 114 -0.91 12.35 -2.14
C SER A 114 -1.62 12.51 -3.50
N LYS A 115 -1.44 13.66 -4.16
CA LYS A 115 -2.03 13.89 -5.49
C LYS A 115 -1.33 13.07 -6.56
N PHE A 116 0.00 12.96 -6.50
CA PHE A 116 0.78 12.12 -7.41
C PHE A 116 0.35 10.64 -7.33
N CYS A 117 0.21 10.08 -6.13
CA CYS A 117 -0.28 8.72 -5.92
C CYS A 117 -1.73 8.54 -6.40
N SER A 118 -2.58 9.56 -6.21
CA SER A 118 -3.98 9.53 -6.68
C SER A 118 -4.10 9.55 -8.21
N LEU A 119 -3.09 10.07 -8.92
CA LEU A 119 -3.06 10.14 -10.38
C LEU A 119 -2.53 8.86 -11.04
N ARG A 120 -2.11 7.87 -10.23
CA ARG A 120 -1.59 6.59 -10.72
C ARG A 120 -2.63 5.89 -11.62
N PRO A 121 -2.25 5.47 -12.84
CA PRO A 121 -3.12 4.69 -13.71
C PRO A 121 -3.53 3.36 -13.08
N LYS A 122 -4.74 2.87 -13.40
CA LYS A 122 -5.29 1.62 -12.85
C LYS A 122 -4.46 0.38 -13.20
N TRP A 123 -3.78 0.39 -14.35
CA TRP A 123 -2.95 -0.71 -14.82
C TRP A 123 -1.51 -0.67 -14.27
N CYS A 124 -1.08 0.42 -13.62
CA CYS A 124 0.20 0.47 -12.92
C CYS A 124 0.02 -0.07 -11.48
N VAL A 125 0.52 -1.29 -11.25
CA VAL A 125 0.37 -2.04 -10.00
C VAL A 125 1.64 -1.99 -9.16
N LEU A 126 1.48 -2.00 -7.84
CA LEU A 126 2.61 -2.13 -6.91
C LEU A 126 2.99 -3.59 -6.73
N ALA A 127 4.27 -3.78 -6.40
CA ALA A 127 4.78 -5.05 -5.92
C ALA A 127 4.17 -5.33 -4.54
N GLY A 128 3.39 -6.40 -4.42
CA GLY A 128 2.67 -6.77 -3.19
C GLY A 128 1.37 -7.54 -3.41
N ALA A 129 0.79 -7.50 -4.62
CA ALA A 129 -0.28 -8.43 -4.97
C ALA A 129 0.32 -9.84 -5.19
N SER A 130 -0.40 -10.89 -4.76
CA SER A 130 0.04 -12.28 -4.97
C SER A 130 0.41 -12.52 -6.44
N GLY A 131 1.67 -12.90 -6.68
CA GLY A 131 2.22 -13.14 -8.02
C GLY A 131 3.16 -12.05 -8.58
N THR A 132 3.38 -10.92 -7.88
CA THR A 132 4.33 -9.88 -8.35
C THR A 132 5.80 -10.18 -8.00
N HIS A 133 6.05 -11.13 -7.11
CA HIS A 133 7.38 -11.57 -6.73
C HIS A 133 7.50 -13.08 -6.91
N LEU A 134 8.67 -13.53 -7.37
CA LEU A 134 9.04 -14.95 -7.37
C LEU A 134 9.38 -15.47 -5.96
N VAL A 135 9.36 -14.58 -4.96
CA VAL A 135 9.65 -14.87 -3.55
C VAL A 135 8.35 -14.86 -2.75
N CYS A 136 8.20 -15.83 -1.85
CA CYS A 136 7.03 -15.88 -0.96
C CYS A 136 7.16 -14.84 0.15
N VAL A 137 6.14 -13.97 0.29
CA VAL A 137 6.04 -12.93 1.34
C VAL A 137 4.94 -13.24 2.37
N CYS A 138 4.55 -14.51 2.51
CA CYS A 138 3.53 -14.88 3.49
C CYS A 138 4.08 -14.80 4.92
N THR A 139 3.20 -14.55 5.88
CA THR A 139 3.55 -14.53 7.31
C THR A 139 4.18 -15.84 7.78
N ILE A 140 3.79 -16.98 7.18
CA ILE A 140 4.37 -18.29 7.52
C ILE A 140 5.87 -18.34 7.19
N HIS A 141 6.27 -17.96 5.97
CA HIS A 141 7.68 -17.93 5.59
C HIS A 141 8.45 -16.84 6.37
N GLN A 142 7.85 -15.66 6.58
CA GLN A 142 8.49 -14.60 7.35
C GLN A 142 8.71 -15.00 8.81
N ASN A 143 7.75 -15.66 9.45
CA ASN A 143 7.86 -16.09 10.84
C ASN A 143 8.98 -17.12 11.02
N VAL A 144 9.16 -18.05 10.08
CA VAL A 144 10.27 -19.02 10.13
C VAL A 144 11.62 -18.31 10.02
N ILE A 145 11.76 -17.34 9.11
CA ILE A 145 12.99 -16.55 8.98
C ILE A 145 13.29 -15.80 10.29
N LEU A 146 12.27 -15.16 10.88
CA LEU A 146 12.42 -14.44 12.15
C LEU A 146 12.80 -15.37 13.30
N LEU A 147 12.25 -16.59 13.36
CA LEU A 147 12.61 -17.58 14.37
C LEU A 147 14.07 -18.03 14.24
N ILE A 148 14.57 -18.26 13.02
CA ILE A 148 15.95 -18.63 12.76
C ILE A 148 16.91 -17.52 13.21
N HIS A 149 16.62 -16.27 12.82
CA HIS A 149 17.41 -15.11 13.23
C HIS A 149 17.37 -14.91 14.76
N GLY A 150 16.20 -15.06 15.38
CA GLY A 150 16.04 -14.93 16.83
C GLY A 150 16.74 -16.05 17.62
N ALA A 151 16.89 -17.23 17.02
CA ALA A 151 17.65 -18.34 17.59
C ALA A 151 19.18 -18.18 17.44
N GLY A 152 19.66 -17.15 16.73
CA GLY A 152 21.08 -16.87 16.58
C GLY A 152 21.80 -17.69 15.52
N PHE A 153 21.08 -18.31 14.59
CA PHE A 153 21.71 -19.01 13.46
C PHE A 153 22.25 -18.01 12.43
N GLU A 154 23.49 -18.22 11.99
CA GLU A 154 24.09 -17.46 10.88
C GLU A 154 23.62 -17.95 9.50
N GLU A 155 23.10 -19.18 9.44
CA GLU A 155 22.67 -19.85 8.21
C GLU A 155 21.28 -19.37 7.75
N GLU A 156 21.11 -19.23 6.43
CA GLU A 156 19.81 -18.92 5.84
C GLU A 156 18.84 -20.12 5.96
N TYR A 157 17.53 -19.84 6.02
CA TYR A 157 16.51 -20.89 6.10
C TYR A 157 16.61 -21.95 5.00
N LYS A 158 17.11 -21.61 3.80
CA LYS A 158 17.32 -22.53 2.69
C LYS A 158 18.44 -23.53 2.96
N GLN A 159 19.49 -23.09 3.65
CA GLN A 159 20.61 -23.94 4.06
C GLN A 159 20.13 -24.92 5.13
N LEU A 160 19.40 -24.44 6.14
CA LEU A 160 18.81 -25.30 7.16
C LEU A 160 17.82 -26.32 6.57
N MET A 161 17.04 -25.90 5.57
CA MET A 161 16.11 -26.79 4.86
C MET A 161 16.84 -27.92 4.12
N SER A 162 18.08 -27.69 3.64
CA SER A 162 18.86 -28.71 2.95
C SER A 162 19.21 -29.91 3.83
N TYR A 163 19.27 -29.74 5.15
CA TYR A 163 19.57 -30.84 6.09
C TYR A 163 18.36 -31.75 6.38
N ILE A 164 17.13 -31.31 6.09
CA ILE A 164 15.90 -32.08 6.36
C ILE A 164 15.28 -32.71 5.11
N VAL A 165 15.76 -32.34 3.91
CA VAL A 165 15.26 -32.83 2.62
C VAL A 165 16.36 -33.57 1.86
N CYS A 166 15.98 -34.39 0.88
CA CYS A 166 16.94 -35.06 0.00
C CYS A 166 17.64 -34.05 -0.94
N GLU A 167 18.85 -34.40 -1.39
CA GLU A 167 19.53 -33.65 -2.45
C GLU A 167 18.69 -33.67 -3.74
N GLY A 168 18.41 -32.48 -4.30
CA GLY A 168 17.49 -32.35 -5.44
C GLY A 168 16.02 -32.59 -5.11
N ALA A 169 15.61 -32.32 -3.86
CA ALA A 169 14.26 -32.53 -3.35
C ALA A 169 13.14 -32.08 -4.31
N GLY A 170 12.44 -33.06 -4.86
CA GLY A 170 11.20 -32.85 -5.62
C GLY A 170 10.00 -32.56 -4.73
N ARG A 171 8.83 -32.37 -5.36
CA ARG A 171 7.57 -32.04 -4.67
C ARG A 171 7.23 -33.00 -3.53
N GLU A 172 7.33 -34.31 -3.76
CA GLU A 172 6.98 -35.32 -2.75
C GLU A 172 7.88 -35.25 -1.51
N CYS A 173 9.15 -34.91 -1.69
CA CYS A 173 10.09 -34.71 -0.58
C CYS A 173 9.69 -33.48 0.26
N MET A 174 9.38 -32.36 -0.40
CA MET A 174 8.95 -31.12 0.27
C MET A 174 7.60 -31.26 1.00
N LEU A 175 6.74 -32.17 0.52
CA LEU A 175 5.46 -32.51 1.16
C LEU A 175 5.57 -33.63 2.21
N ARG A 176 6.78 -34.14 2.48
CA ARG A 176 7.06 -35.26 3.40
C ARG A 176 6.37 -36.58 3.02
N HIS A 177 6.11 -36.80 1.74
CA HIS A 177 5.68 -38.10 1.21
C HIS A 177 6.87 -38.97 0.77
N CYS A 178 8.09 -38.59 1.14
CA CYS A 178 9.30 -39.35 0.82
C CYS A 178 9.79 -40.09 2.05
N ASP A 179 9.93 -41.41 1.93
CA ASP A 179 10.40 -42.29 3.00
C ASP A 179 11.92 -42.21 3.23
N LYS A 180 12.64 -41.52 2.34
CA LYS A 180 14.12 -41.42 2.36
C LYS A 180 14.63 -40.08 2.89
N CYS A 181 13.75 -39.21 3.38
CA CYS A 181 14.17 -37.91 3.88
C CYS A 181 15.12 -38.06 5.09
N PRO A 182 16.18 -37.24 5.18
CA PRO A 182 17.11 -37.22 6.32
C PRO A 182 16.46 -36.91 7.69
N SER A 183 15.17 -36.54 7.70
CA SER A 183 14.38 -36.20 8.88
C SER A 183 14.91 -34.97 9.63
N LYS A 184 14.15 -34.55 10.64
CA LYS A 184 14.54 -33.48 11.58
C LYS A 184 15.77 -33.84 12.40
N ASP A 185 16.03 -35.13 12.59
CA ASP A 185 17.07 -35.61 13.50
C ASP A 185 18.47 -35.28 12.93
N ASN A 186 18.62 -35.31 11.61
CA ASN A 186 19.83 -34.85 10.94
C ASN A 186 20.09 -33.35 11.14
N LEU A 187 19.03 -32.52 11.11
CA LEU A 187 19.15 -31.09 11.42
C LEU A 187 19.59 -30.87 12.88
N VAL A 188 18.99 -31.61 13.81
CA VAL A 188 19.34 -31.47 15.23
C VAL A 188 20.81 -31.81 15.46
N HIS A 189 21.26 -32.94 14.91
CA HIS A 189 22.65 -33.39 15.04
C HIS A 189 23.64 -32.45 14.32
N THR A 190 23.30 -31.92 13.15
CA THR A 190 24.23 -31.05 12.41
C THR A 190 24.35 -29.64 12.98
N VAL A 191 23.27 -29.12 13.56
CA VAL A 191 23.18 -27.72 14.00
C VAL A 191 23.45 -27.57 15.50
N PHE A 192 22.95 -28.48 16.34
CA PHE A 192 23.07 -28.36 17.79
C PHE A 192 24.27 -29.10 18.39
N ASP A 193 24.79 -30.15 17.74
CA ASP A 193 26.01 -30.83 18.22
C ASP A 193 27.31 -30.14 17.77
N ARG A 194 27.22 -29.08 16.95
CA ARG A 194 28.36 -28.19 16.62
C ARG A 194 28.65 -27.13 17.70
N SER A 195 27.83 -27.06 18.75
CA SER A 195 27.87 -26.01 19.77
C SER A 195 28.62 -26.39 21.08
N TRP A 196 29.40 -27.48 21.07
CA TRP A 196 30.30 -27.87 22.17
C TRP A 196 31.69 -28.21 21.65
#